data_AF-A0A133UP55-F1
#
_entry.id   AF-A0A133UP55-F1
#
_cell.length_a   1.000
_cell.length_b   1.000
_cell.length_c   1.000
_cell.angle_alpha   90.00
_cell.angle_beta   90.00
_cell.angle_gamma   90.00
#
_symmetry.space_group_name_H-M   'P 1'
#
loop_
_entity.id
_entity.type
_entity.pdbx_description
1 polymer ?
#
loop_
_entity_poly.entity_id
_entity_poly.type
_entity_poly.pdbx_seq_one_letter_code
_entity_poly.pdbx_strand_id
1 'polypeptide(L)'
;MLLEIGEGSEDFWKEVREIGKEHWKERENRGFEKVEDVLKYFEKTNIFSLYRFSKNSFILKPSVRESEKWQKEFFKGFFEASPYEAEITTSRGKIRIKILSSSQE
;
A
#
# COMPACT_ATOMS: atom_id res chain seq x y z
N MET A 1 18.15 -12.63 -17.64
CA MET A 1 17.27 -11.50 -18.01
C MET A 1 16.08 -11.58 -17.08
N LEU A 2 16.11 -10.86 -15.95
CA LEU A 2 14.97 -10.78 -15.03
C LEU A 2 13.97 -9.84 -15.69
N LEU A 3 13.12 -10.40 -16.54
CA LEU A 3 12.04 -9.68 -17.20
C LEU A 3 11.10 -9.15 -16.13
N GLU A 4 10.76 -7.88 -16.30
CA GLU A 4 9.97 -7.03 -15.43
C GLU A 4 8.72 -7.73 -14.89
N ILE A 5 8.37 -7.45 -13.63
CA ILE A 5 6.96 -7.52 -13.22
C ILE A 5 6.24 -6.34 -13.94
N GLY A 6 6.06 -6.46 -15.25
CA GLY A 6 5.47 -5.45 -16.13
C GLY A 6 5.58 -5.97 -17.55
N GLU A 7 4.52 -6.50 -18.18
CA GLU A 7 3.21 -5.90 -18.39
C GLU A 7 2.08 -6.85 -17.90
N GLY A 8 1.86 -6.97 -16.59
CA GLY A 8 0.67 -7.70 -16.12
C GLY A 8 -0.59 -7.21 -16.87
N SER A 9 -1.50 -8.12 -17.22
CA SER A 9 -2.75 -7.74 -17.88
C SER A 9 -3.55 -6.75 -17.03
N GLU A 10 -4.46 -6.00 -17.63
CA GLU A 10 -5.36 -5.14 -16.86
C GLU A 10 -6.09 -5.93 -15.76
N ASP A 11 -6.48 -7.17 -16.06
CA ASP A 11 -7.18 -8.04 -15.11
C ASP A 11 -6.27 -8.47 -13.96
N PHE A 12 -4.99 -8.76 -14.22
CA PHE A 12 -4.03 -9.03 -13.15
C PHE A 12 -3.93 -7.84 -12.18
N TRP A 13 -3.82 -6.61 -12.68
CA TRP A 13 -3.71 -5.43 -11.81
C TRP A 13 -5.03 -5.12 -11.08
N LYS A 14 -6.19 -5.38 -11.72
CA LYS A 14 -7.48 -5.33 -11.03
C LYS A 14 -7.51 -6.32 -9.88
N GLU A 15 -7.05 -7.55 -10.10
CA GLU A 15 -7.04 -8.58 -9.07
C GLU A 15 -6.10 -8.25 -7.92
N VAL A 16 -4.89 -7.73 -8.19
CA VAL A 16 -3.98 -7.22 -7.15
C VAL A 16 -4.65 -6.11 -6.31
N ARG A 17 -5.43 -5.24 -6.95
CA ARG A 17 -6.19 -4.19 -6.26
C ARG A 17 -7.34 -4.76 -5.43
N GLU A 18 -8.08 -5.74 -5.94
CA GLU A 18 -9.13 -6.44 -5.18
C GLU A 18 -8.57 -7.18 -3.96
N ILE A 19 -7.42 -7.87 -4.09
CA ILE A 19 -6.71 -8.50 -2.97
C ILE A 19 -6.37 -7.45 -1.89
N GLY A 20 -5.92 -6.27 -2.30
CA GLY A 20 -5.71 -5.15 -1.37
C GLY A 20 -6.97 -4.78 -0.59
N LYS A 21 -8.12 -4.67 -1.26
CA LYS A 21 -9.42 -4.37 -0.65
C LYS A 21 -9.85 -5.45 0.34
N GLU A 22 -9.70 -6.72 -0.02
CA GLU A 22 -10.04 -7.85 0.85
C GLU A 22 -9.19 -7.85 2.13
N HIS A 23 -7.89 -7.57 2.01
CA HIS A 23 -7.03 -7.45 3.18
C HIS A 23 -7.42 -6.33 4.14
N TRP A 24 -8.03 -5.24 3.66
CA TRP A 24 -8.62 -4.24 4.56
C TRP A 24 -9.85 -4.82 5.28
N LYS A 25 -10.78 -5.45 4.55
CA LYS A 25 -12.00 -6.04 5.12
C LYS A 25 -11.72 -7.10 6.19
N GLU A 26 -10.73 -7.95 5.98
CA GLU A 26 -10.27 -8.93 6.97
C GLU A 26 -9.76 -8.28 8.27
N ARG A 27 -9.33 -7.01 8.18
CA ARG A 27 -8.65 -6.26 9.23
C ARG A 27 -9.52 -5.20 9.89
N GLU A 28 -10.62 -4.79 9.26
CA GLU A 28 -11.59 -3.86 9.81
C GLU A 28 -12.03 -4.30 11.22
N ASN A 29 -12.22 -5.60 11.42
CA ASN A 29 -12.58 -6.20 12.71
C ASN A 29 -11.45 -6.24 13.75
N ARG A 30 -10.21 -5.88 13.40
CA ARG A 30 -9.04 -5.94 14.29
C ARG A 30 -8.74 -4.61 14.99
N GLY A 31 -9.49 -3.54 14.72
CA GLY A 31 -9.42 -2.28 15.46
C GLY A 31 -8.12 -1.49 15.25
N PHE A 32 -7.60 -1.46 14.02
CA PHE A 32 -6.45 -0.60 13.71
C PHE A 32 -6.87 0.87 13.76
N GLU A 33 -6.38 1.61 14.78
CA GLU A 33 -6.72 3.03 14.96
C GLU A 33 -5.94 3.96 14.02
N LYS A 34 -4.76 3.53 13.54
CA LYS A 34 -3.85 4.39 12.76
C LYS A 34 -3.28 3.64 11.56
N VAL A 35 -3.20 4.35 10.44
CA VAL A 35 -2.55 3.88 9.20
C VAL A 35 -1.13 3.38 9.44
N GLU A 36 -0.37 4.04 10.33
CA GLU A 36 1.00 3.63 10.64
C GLU A 36 1.08 2.20 11.21
N ASP A 37 0.12 1.81 12.04
CA ASP A 37 0.11 0.48 12.66
C ASP A 37 -0.15 -0.62 11.63
N VAL A 38 -1.01 -0.32 10.66
CA VAL A 38 -1.25 -1.19 9.50
C VAL A 38 0.01 -1.33 8.65
N LEU A 39 0.67 -0.22 8.31
CA LEU A 39 1.88 -0.27 7.48
C LEU A 39 3.02 -1.01 8.20
N LYS A 40 3.18 -0.81 9.51
CA LYS A 40 4.12 -1.58 10.34
C LYS A 40 3.80 -3.06 10.40
N TYR A 41 2.52 -3.43 10.37
CA TYR A 41 2.14 -4.83 10.28
C TYR A 41 2.66 -5.44 8.97
N PHE A 42 2.45 -4.77 7.84
CA PHE A 42 2.91 -5.27 6.54
C PHE A 42 4.43 -5.24 6.41
N GLU A 43 5.11 -4.31 7.06
CA GLU A 43 6.58 -4.29 7.10
C GLU A 43 7.17 -5.60 7.66
N LYS A 44 6.48 -6.27 8.59
CA LYS A 44 6.91 -7.55 9.17
C LYS A 44 6.98 -8.69 8.14
N THR A 45 6.34 -8.56 6.98
CA THR A 45 6.44 -9.56 5.90
C THR A 45 7.70 -9.37 5.05
N ASN A 46 8.53 -8.37 5.36
CA ASN A 46 9.81 -8.06 4.70
C ASN A 46 9.71 -7.71 3.21
N ILE A 47 8.52 -7.37 2.72
CA ILE A 47 8.32 -6.97 1.31
C ILE A 47 8.71 -5.50 1.05
N PHE A 48 8.80 -4.67 2.08
CA PHE A 48 9.34 -3.31 2.05
C PHE A 48 9.89 -2.90 3.41
N SER A 49 10.65 -1.80 3.44
CA SER A 49 10.94 -1.03 4.65
C SER A 49 10.08 0.22 4.72
N LEU A 50 9.55 0.53 5.90
CA LEU A 50 8.68 1.67 6.17
C LEU A 50 9.49 2.83 6.75
N TYR A 51 9.32 4.02 6.17
CA TYR A 51 9.88 5.26 6.70
C TYR A 51 8.75 6.26 6.90
N ARG A 52 8.62 6.77 8.13
CA ARG A 52 7.70 7.88 8.41
C ARG A 52 8.36 9.20 7.99
N PHE A 53 7.75 9.90 7.04
CA PHE A 53 8.20 11.22 6.62
C PHE A 53 7.53 12.34 7.43
N SER A 54 6.24 12.18 7.78
CA SER A 54 5.51 13.09 8.66
C SER A 54 4.35 12.35 9.35
N LYS A 55 3.50 13.07 10.11
CA LYS A 55 2.35 12.46 10.80
C LYS A 55 1.46 11.65 9.86
N ASN A 56 1.21 12.19 8.66
CA ASN A 56 0.29 11.67 7.65
C ASN A 56 1.01 11.25 6.36
N SER A 57 2.34 11.11 6.37
CA SER A 57 3.10 10.76 5.18
C SER A 57 4.13 9.68 5.47
N PHE A 58 4.06 8.63 4.65
CA PHE A 58 4.88 7.43 4.75
C PHE A 58 5.57 7.17 3.42
N ILE A 59 6.75 6.58 3.50
CA ILE A 59 7.52 6.12 2.36
C ILE A 59 7.74 4.63 2.55
N LEU A 60 7.30 3.84 1.58
CA LEU A 60 7.65 2.43 1.47
C LEU A 60 8.82 2.32 0.50
N LYS A 61 9.89 1.67 0.94
CA LYS A 61 11.00 1.27 0.09
C LYS A 61 10.85 -0.23 -0.18
N PRO A 62 10.40 -0.64 -1.38
CA PRO A 62 10.30 -2.05 -1.74
C PRO A 62 11.64 -2.77 -1.51
N SER A 63 11.60 -3.99 -0.98
CA SER A 63 12.79 -4.84 -0.82
C SER A 63 13.35 -5.27 -2.18
N VAL A 64 12.47 -5.40 -3.18
CA VAL A 64 12.78 -5.71 -4.58
C VAL A 64 12.17 -4.60 -5.44
N ARG A 65 12.98 -3.93 -6.27
CA ARG A 65 12.55 -2.73 -7.01
C ARG A 65 11.40 -3.01 -7.97
N GLU A 66 11.42 -4.19 -8.59
CA GLU A 66 10.45 -4.69 -9.55
C GLU A 66 9.06 -4.86 -8.92
N SER A 67 8.98 -4.98 -7.59
CA SER A 67 7.70 -5.10 -6.88
C SER A 67 6.99 -3.76 -6.64
N GLU A 68 7.59 -2.62 -7.02
CA GLU A 68 7.02 -1.29 -6.78
C GLU A 68 5.59 -1.15 -7.33
N LYS A 69 5.36 -1.59 -8.57
CA LYS A 69 4.04 -1.49 -9.21
C LYS A 69 3.02 -2.39 -8.51
N TRP A 70 3.41 -3.61 -8.17
CA TRP A 70 2.55 -4.54 -7.42
C TRP A 70 2.15 -3.97 -6.07
N GLN A 71 3.12 -3.48 -5.30
CA GLN A 71 2.86 -2.89 -3.99
C GLN A 71 1.98 -1.64 -4.11
N LYS A 72 2.20 -0.81 -5.14
CA LYS A 72 1.36 0.37 -5.40
C LYS A 72 -0.10 -0.01 -5.66
N GLU A 73 -0.37 -0.95 -6.57
CA GLU A 73 -1.74 -1.37 -6.88
C GLU A 73 -2.41 -2.08 -5.71
N PHE A 74 -1.66 -2.89 -4.96
CA PHE A 74 -2.11 -3.50 -3.72
C PHE A 74 -2.55 -2.43 -2.70
N PHE A 75 -1.69 -1.45 -2.42
CA PHE A 75 -2.02 -0.42 -1.43
C PHE A 75 -3.13 0.52 -1.91
N LYS A 76 -3.26 0.79 -3.21
CA LYS A 76 -4.43 1.53 -3.73
C LYS A 76 -5.73 0.83 -3.36
N GLY A 77 -5.84 -0.47 -3.64
CA GLY A 77 -7.00 -1.27 -3.27
C GLY A 77 -7.23 -1.29 -1.77
N PHE A 78 -6.15 -1.47 -1.00
CA PHE A 78 -6.21 -1.45 0.46
C PHE A 78 -6.80 -0.15 1.02
N PHE A 79 -6.32 1.01 0.56
CA PHE A 79 -6.80 2.29 1.05
C PHE A 79 -8.18 2.67 0.49
N GLU A 80 -8.55 2.22 -0.71
CA GLU A 80 -9.89 2.40 -1.27
C GLU A 80 -11.00 1.74 -0.45
N ALA A 81 -10.70 0.58 0.14
CA ALA A 81 -11.63 -0.09 1.04
C ALA A 81 -11.62 0.51 2.46
N SER A 82 -10.62 1.34 2.77
CA SER A 82 -10.43 1.92 4.10
C SER A 82 -11.16 3.27 4.25
N PRO A 83 -11.46 3.71 5.49
CA PRO A 83 -11.99 5.05 5.75
C PRO A 83 -10.93 6.17 5.63
N TYR A 84 -9.70 5.83 5.24
CA TYR A 84 -8.61 6.78 5.07
C TYR A 84 -8.46 7.15 3.60
N GLU A 85 -8.63 8.44 3.30
CA GLU A 85 -8.33 8.95 1.98
C GLU A 85 -6.82 9.07 1.81
N ALA A 86 -6.24 8.31 0.90
CA ALA A 86 -4.79 8.25 0.68
C ALA A 86 -4.40 8.57 -0.77
N GLU A 87 -3.44 9.49 -0.92
CA GLU A 87 -2.74 9.71 -2.17
C GLU A 87 -1.51 8.78 -2.23
N ILE A 88 -1.45 7.93 -3.26
CA ILE A 88 -0.36 6.96 -3.44
C ILE A 88 0.40 7.26 -4.73
N THR A 89 1.64 7.71 -4.57
CA THR A 89 2.53 8.08 -5.67
C THR A 89 3.79 7.22 -5.67
N THR A 90 4.43 7.11 -6.82
CA THR A 90 5.69 6.38 -7.00
C THR A 90 6.75 7.32 -7.54
N SER A 91 7.94 7.32 -6.94
CA SER A 91 9.07 8.12 -7.40
C SER A 91 10.39 7.45 -7.05
N ARG A 92 11.22 7.21 -8.06
CA ARG A 92 12.60 6.68 -7.91
C ARG A 92 12.68 5.37 -7.11
N GLY A 93 11.77 4.42 -7.35
CA GLY A 93 11.79 3.11 -6.67
C GLY A 93 11.27 3.17 -5.23
N LYS A 94 10.40 4.13 -4.92
CA LYS A 94 9.78 4.33 -3.61
C LYS A 94 8.31 4.66 -3.80
N ILE A 95 7.48 4.12 -2.91
CA ILE A 95 6.06 4.41 -2.85
C ILE A 95 5.85 5.43 -1.73
N ARG A 96 5.18 6.53 -2.03
CA ARG A 96 4.77 7.52 -1.04
C ARG A 96 3.28 7.41 -0.83
N ILE A 97 2.89 7.29 0.44
CA ILE A 97 1.49 7.26 0.88
C ILE A 97 1.28 8.53 1.72
N LYS A 98 0.33 9.36 1.31
CA LYS A 98 -0.05 10.58 2.03
C LYS A 98 -1.53 10.50 2.38
N ILE A 99 -1.85 10.58 3.67
CA ILE A 99 -3.23 10.60 4.15
C ILE A 99 -3.76 12.04 4.06
N LEU A 100 -4.83 12.21 3.31
CA LEU A 100 -5.47 13.51 3.02
C LEU A 100 -6.56 13.82 4.05
N SER A 101 -7.39 12.84 4.36
CA SER A 101 -8.47 12.93 5.34
C SER A 101 -8.73 11.55 5.96
N SER A 102 -9.30 11.53 7.15
CA SER A 102 -9.86 10.33 7.77
C SER A 102 -11.33 10.60 8.05
N SER A 103 -12.25 9.76 7.58
CA SER A 103 -13.69 9.91 7.85
C SER A 103 -14.09 9.60 9.30
N GLN A 104 -13.21 9.87 10.27
CA GLN A 104 -13.40 9.68 11.71
C GLN A 104 -13.29 11.00 12.49
N GLU A 105 -13.70 12.12 11.88
CA GLU A 105 -14.00 13.37 12.59
C GLU A 105 -15.51 13.56 12.73
#